data_AF-A0A249SU45-F1
#
_entry.id   AF-A0A249SU45-F1
#
_cell.length_a   1.000
_cell.length_b   1.000
_cell.length_c   1.000
_cell.angle_alpha   90.00
_cell.angle_beta   90.00
_cell.angle_gamma   90.00
#
_symmetry.space_group_name_H-M   'P 1'
#
loop_
_entity.id
_entity.type
_entity.pdbx_description
1 polymer ?
#
loop_
_entity_poly.entity_id
_entity_poly.type
_entity_poly.pdbx_seq_one_letter_code
_entity_poly.pdbx_strand_id
1 'polypeptide(L)'
;MIAPNILANLYSGMKNIRELFREAMENECKWSTPTFYRRILNPQNNSTAEKEMMIKVARARIVELLELIDREDQNLKNYQSLN
;
A
#
# COMPACT_ATOMS: atom_id res chain seq x y z
N MET A 1 -5.49 23.49 19.38
CA MET A 1 -4.87 22.36 18.65
C MET A 1 -4.85 22.69 17.16
N ILE A 2 -3.86 22.19 16.41
CA ILE A 2 -3.77 22.38 14.96
C ILE A 2 -4.71 21.36 14.30
N ALA A 3 -5.51 21.80 13.32
CA ALA A 3 -6.38 20.90 12.55
C ALA A 3 -5.55 19.83 11.81
N PRO A 4 -5.95 18.54 11.84
CA PRO A 4 -5.21 17.49 11.15
C PRO A 4 -5.19 17.74 9.64
N ASN A 5 -4.00 17.66 9.02
CA ASN A 5 -3.86 17.72 7.56
C ASN A 5 -4.13 16.35 6.94
N ILE A 6 -5.40 15.94 7.00
CA ILE A 6 -5.88 14.63 6.53
C ILE A 6 -5.48 14.39 5.07
N LEU A 7 -5.60 15.42 4.23
CA LEU A 7 -5.25 15.31 2.81
C LEU A 7 -3.77 14.95 2.63
N ALA A 8 -2.86 15.60 3.35
CA ALA A 8 -1.43 15.30 3.27
C ALA A 8 -1.10 13.89 3.79
N ASN A 9 -1.73 13.46 4.88
CA ASN A 9 -1.53 12.13 5.46
C ASN A 9 -1.99 11.02 4.52
N LEU A 10 -3.20 11.14 3.97
CA LEU A 10 -3.74 10.19 3.00
C LEU A 10 -2.92 10.17 1.71
N TYR A 11 -2.55 11.34 1.18
CA TYR A 11 -1.71 11.44 -0.01
C TYR A 11 -0.36 10.75 0.19
N SER A 12 0.31 10.99 1.32
CA SER A 12 1.60 10.36 1.63
C SER A 12 1.48 8.84 1.74
N GLY A 13 0.41 8.33 2.37
CA GLY A 13 0.17 6.89 2.47
C GLY A 13 -0.07 6.22 1.11
N MET A 14 -0.90 6.85 0.26
CA MET A 14 -1.19 6.33 -1.08
C MET A 14 0.02 6.42 -2.02
N LYS A 15 0.81 7.49 -1.95
CA LYS A 15 1.95 7.73 -2.84
C LYS A 15 2.96 6.57 -2.81
N ASN A 16 3.17 5.98 -1.64
CA ASN A 16 4.21 4.96 -1.43
C ASN A 16 3.73 3.53 -1.71
N ILE A 17 2.44 3.31 -2.00
CA ILE A 17 1.85 1.96 -2.09
C ILE A 17 2.51 1.11 -3.18
N ARG A 18 2.89 1.73 -4.31
CA ARG A 18 3.55 1.04 -5.43
C ARG A 18 4.95 0.57 -5.05
N GLU A 19 5.71 1.42 -4.38
CA GLU A 19 7.08 1.12 -3.95
C GLU A 19 7.08 0.00 -2.91
N LEU A 20 6.19 0.09 -1.92
CA LEU A 20 6.01 -0.93 -0.88
C LEU A 20 5.52 -2.28 -1.42
N PHE A 21 4.68 -2.26 -2.47
CA PHE A 21 4.27 -3.47 -3.17
C PHE A 21 5.45 -4.11 -3.91
N ARG A 22 6.25 -3.30 -4.63
CA ARG A 22 7.44 -3.77 -5.34
C ARG A 22 8.43 -4.41 -4.37
N GLU A 23 8.77 -3.73 -3.29
CA GLU A 23 9.75 -4.22 -2.30
C GLU A 23 9.30 -5.54 -1.66
N ALA A 24 8.00 -5.66 -1.35
CA ALA A 24 7.44 -6.92 -0.86
C ALA A 24 7.57 -8.05 -1.91
N MET A 25 7.25 -7.78 -3.17
CA MET A 25 7.40 -8.79 -4.24
C MET A 25 8.87 -9.18 -4.50
N GLU A 26 9.79 -8.21 -4.45
CA GLU A 26 11.23 -8.47 -4.54
C GLU A 26 11.70 -9.40 -3.41
N ASN A 27 11.22 -9.17 -2.17
CA ASN A 27 11.56 -9.98 -1.01
C ASN A 27 10.94 -11.38 -1.02
N GLU A 28 9.65 -11.48 -1.32
CA GLU A 28 8.88 -12.73 -1.26
C GLU A 28 9.21 -13.65 -2.45
N CYS A 29 9.33 -13.09 -3.65
CA CYS A 29 9.61 -13.87 -4.87
C CYS A 29 11.10 -13.88 -5.27
N LYS A 30 11.98 -13.27 -4.46
CA LYS A 30 13.42 -13.14 -4.73
C LYS A 30 13.72 -12.50 -6.08
N TRP A 31 12.88 -11.56 -6.48
CA TRP A 31 13.06 -10.82 -7.72
C TRP A 31 14.03 -9.66 -7.52
N SER A 32 14.83 -9.39 -8.53
CA SER A 32 15.48 -8.09 -8.66
C SER A 32 14.49 -7.06 -9.22
N THR A 33 14.79 -5.78 -9.04
CA THR A 33 13.98 -4.68 -9.58
C THR A 33 13.74 -4.77 -11.09
N PRO A 34 14.75 -5.08 -11.94
CA PRO A 34 14.50 -5.32 -13.36
C PRO A 34 13.55 -6.50 -13.62
N THR A 35 13.64 -7.57 -12.82
CA THR A 35 12.73 -8.71 -12.94
C THR A 35 11.30 -8.31 -12.61
N PHE A 36 11.07 -7.58 -11.52
CA PHE A 36 9.74 -7.07 -11.17
C PHE A 36 9.10 -6.32 -12.34
N TYR A 37 9.80 -5.36 -12.94
CA TYR A 37 9.27 -4.61 -14.08
C TYR A 37 9.03 -5.50 -15.31
N ARG A 38 9.91 -6.46 -15.60
CA ARG A 38 9.67 -7.42 -16.70
C ARG A 38 8.43 -8.28 -16.46
N ARG A 39 8.18 -8.70 -15.21
CA ARG A 39 7.00 -9.50 -14.82
C ARG A 39 5.70 -8.71 -14.92
N ILE A 40 5.73 -7.41 -14.63
CA ILE A 40 4.59 -6.51 -14.86
C ILE A 40 4.26 -6.42 -16.35
N LEU A 41 5.26 -6.23 -17.20
CA LEU A 41 5.07 -6.12 -18.65
C LEU A 41 4.66 -7.45 -19.30
N ASN A 42 5.04 -8.58 -18.69
CA ASN A 42 4.81 -9.93 -19.20
C ASN A 42 4.13 -10.82 -18.14
N PRO A 43 2.87 -10.53 -17.77
CA PRO A 43 2.18 -11.21 -16.67
C PRO A 43 1.96 -12.70 -16.90
N GLN A 44 1.97 -13.15 -18.14
CA GLN A 44 1.90 -14.56 -18.55
C GLN A 44 3.07 -15.39 -18.03
N ASN A 45 4.22 -14.76 -17.77
CA ASN A 45 5.41 -15.46 -17.28
C ASN A 45 5.37 -15.73 -15.77
N ASN A 46 4.37 -15.20 -15.04
CA ASN A 46 4.21 -15.45 -13.61
C ASN A 46 3.61 -16.84 -13.37
N SER A 47 4.28 -17.62 -12.54
CA SER A 47 3.78 -18.88 -11.98
C SER A 47 2.51 -18.67 -11.14
N THR A 48 1.78 -19.75 -10.88
CA THR A 48 0.60 -19.71 -9.99
C THR A 48 0.97 -19.21 -8.59
N ALA A 49 2.10 -19.69 -8.03
CA ALA A 49 2.58 -19.24 -6.72
C ALA A 49 2.93 -17.75 -6.68
N GLU A 50 3.58 -17.23 -7.74
CA GLU A 50 3.88 -15.78 -7.84
C GLU A 50 2.58 -14.97 -7.91
N LYS A 51 1.55 -15.45 -8.63
CA LYS A 51 0.24 -14.78 -8.71
C LYS A 51 -0.49 -14.76 -7.37
N GLU A 52 -0.50 -15.89 -6.65
CA GLU A 52 -1.08 -15.96 -5.30
C GLU A 52 -0.36 -15.01 -4.34
N MET A 53 0.98 -14.94 -4.42
CA MET A 53 1.78 -14.01 -3.63
C MET A 53 1.43 -12.55 -3.95
N MET A 54 1.26 -12.18 -5.22
CA MET A 54 0.83 -10.82 -5.59
C MET A 54 -0.49 -10.44 -4.92
N ILE A 55 -1.48 -11.34 -4.92
CA ILE A 55 -2.77 -11.09 -4.28
C ILE A 55 -2.61 -10.95 -2.77
N LYS A 56 -1.78 -11.79 -2.14
CA LYS A 56 -1.47 -11.70 -0.71
C LYS A 56 -0.83 -10.35 -0.36
N VAL A 57 0.19 -9.93 -1.09
CA VAL A 57 0.88 -8.65 -0.89
C VAL A 57 -0.08 -7.48 -1.13
N ALA A 58 -0.87 -7.51 -2.21
CA ALA A 58 -1.84 -6.46 -2.51
C ALA A 58 -2.87 -6.30 -1.39
N ARG A 59 -3.41 -7.41 -0.87
CA ARG A 59 -4.35 -7.40 0.25
C ARG A 59 -3.74 -6.76 1.48
N ALA A 60 -2.51 -7.12 1.84
CA ALA A 60 -1.82 -6.53 2.98
C ALA A 60 -1.68 -5.00 2.83
N ARG A 61 -1.27 -4.51 1.66
CA ARG A 61 -1.15 -3.06 1.40
C ARG A 61 -2.48 -2.32 1.40
N ILE A 62 -3.55 -2.96 0.94
CA ILE A 62 -4.90 -2.37 1.00
C ILE A 62 -5.37 -2.28 2.45
N VAL A 63 -5.13 -3.30 3.28
CA VAL A 63 -5.46 -3.27 4.71
C VAL A 63 -4.72 -2.13 5.41
N GLU A 64 -3.42 -1.97 5.18
CA GLU A 64 -2.64 -0.85 5.74
C GLU A 64 -3.21 0.53 5.33
N LEU A 65 -3.68 0.66 4.08
CA LEU A 65 -4.32 1.89 3.62
C LEU A 65 -5.68 2.14 4.27
N LEU A 66 -6.48 1.09 4.47
CA LEU A 66 -7.76 1.19 5.19
C LEU A 66 -7.55 1.60 6.65
N GLU A 67 -6.56 1.00 7.33
CA GLU A 67 -6.19 1.37 8.70
C GLU A 67 -5.74 2.84 8.81
N LEU A 68 -5.01 3.34 7.80
CA LEU A 68 -4.68 4.76 7.72
C LEU A 68 -5.94 5.63 7.59
N ILE A 69 -6.89 5.25 6.73
CA ILE A 69 -8.14 5.98 6.54
C ILE A 69 -8.95 6.01 7.84
N ASP A 70 -9.11 4.86 8.50
CA ASP A 70 -9.85 4.74 9.76
C ASP A 70 -9.22 5.59 10.87
N ARG A 71 -7.88 5.65 10.92
CA ARG A 71 -7.16 6.53 11.86
C ARG A 71 -7.42 8.01 11.60
N GLU A 72 -7.38 8.44 10.34
CA GLU A 72 -7.65 9.85 10.00
C GLU A 72 -9.11 10.24 10.24
N ASP A 73 -10.05 9.32 10.02
CA ASP A 73 -11.47 9.50 10.37
C ASP A 73 -11.66 9.69 11.89
N GLN A 74 -10.98 8.87 12.70
CA GLN A 74 -11.01 9.04 14.16
C GLN A 74 -10.36 10.35 14.60
N ASN A 75 -9.25 10.77 13.97
CA ASN A 75 -8.61 12.05 14.24
C ASN A 75 -9.54 13.23 13.93
N LEU A 76 -10.30 13.15 12.84
CA LEU A 76 -11.30 14.15 12.48
C LEU A 76 -12.41 14.24 13.54
N LYS A 77 -12.98 13.09 13.94
CA LYS A 77 -14.01 13.01 14.98
C LYS A 77 -13.54 13.60 16.31
N ASN A 78 -12.30 13.31 16.71
CA ASN A 78 -11.69 13.85 17.93
C ASN A 78 -11.48 15.36 17.85
N TYR A 79 -11.08 15.90 16.69
CA TYR A 79 -10.96 17.34 16.51
C TYR A 79 -12.33 18.03 16.57
N GLN A 80 -13.37 17.41 16.02
CA GLN A 80 -14.73 17.93 16.03
C GLN A 80 -15.37 17.92 17.43
N SER A 81 -15.07 16.94 18.29
CA SER A 81 -15.63 16.87 19.65
C SER A 81 -15.02 17.89 20.63
N LEU A 82 -13.92 18.54 20.25
CA LEU A 82 -13.21 19.55 21.04
C LEU A 82 -13.57 20.99 20.64
N ASN A 83 -14.39 21.17 19.60
CA ASN A 83 -14.88 22.46 19.11
C ASN A 83 -16.41 22.53 19.25
#